data_AF-A0A956KJE7-F1
#
_entry.id   AF-A0A956KJE7-F1
#
_cell.length_a   1.000
_cell.length_b   1.000
_cell.length_c   1.000
_cell.angle_alpha   90.00
_cell.angle_beta   90.00
_cell.angle_gamma   90.00
#
_symmetry.space_group_name_H-M   'P 1'
#
loop_
_entity.id
_entity.type
_entity.pdbx_description
1 polymer ?
#
loop_
_entity_poly.entity_id
_entity_poly.type
_entity_poly.pdbx_seq_one_letter_code
_entity_poly.pdbx_strand_id
1 'polypeptide(L)' 'CIAVNLNSGIDYFGSTVNLAAKLQALAEDGQIAMSGRIYQAPGVREYLEAEGAVLTELELEHPAFAKPVAVYRWDVNPPG' A
#
# COMPACT_ATOMS: atom_id res chain seq x y z
N CYS A 1 -6.52 14.36 -1.43
CA CYS A 1 -5.83 14.19 -2.73
C CYS A 1 -6.45 15.17 -3.70
N ILE A 2 -5.64 15.77 -4.59
CA ILE A 2 -6.08 16.66 -5.66
C ILE A 2 -5.57 16.08 -6.97
N ALA A 3 -6.40 16.05 -8.00
CA ALA A 3 -6.03 15.67 -9.35
C ALA A 3 -5.96 16.94 -10.22
N VAL A 4 -4.90 17.09 -11.02
CA VAL A 4 -4.76 18.19 -11.98
C VAL A 4 -4.55 17.61 -13.38
N ASN A 5 -5.13 18.25 -14.39
CA ASN A 5 -4.98 17.86 -15.78
C ASN A 5 -4.02 18.83 -16.48
N LEU A 6 -2.83 18.35 -16.82
CA LEU A 6 -1.89 19.02 -17.70
C LEU A 6 -2.00 18.29 -19.05
N ASN A 7 -1.81 18.94 -20.19
CA ASN A 7 -2.01 18.35 -21.54
C ASN A 7 -1.21 17.04 -21.85
N SER A 8 -0.50 16.47 -20.88
CA SER A 8 0.19 15.19 -20.84
C SER A 8 -0.46 14.10 -19.97
N GLY A 9 -1.57 14.37 -19.25
CA GLY A 9 -2.25 13.39 -18.38
C GLY A 9 -2.82 13.98 -17.07
N ILE A 10 -3.39 13.10 -16.23
CA ILE A 10 -3.87 13.45 -14.89
C ILE A 10 -2.77 13.14 -13.87
N ASP A 11 -2.33 14.16 -13.15
CA ASP A 11 -1.41 14.02 -12.02
C ASP A 11 -2.16 14.11 -10.68
N TYR A 12 -1.81 13.22 -9.75
CA TYR A 12 -2.38 13.19 -8.40
C TYR A 12 -1.39 13.70 -7.37
N PHE A 13 -1.84 14.63 -6.53
CA PHE A 13 -1.06 15.22 -5.45
C PHE A 13 -1.73 15.02 -4.09
N GLY A 14 -0.92 15.02 -3.03
CA GLY A 14 -1.35 15.03 -1.64
C GLY A 14 -0.93 13.80 -0.83
N SER A 15 -1.37 13.77 0.44
CA SER A 15 -0.92 12.81 1.45
C SER A 15 -1.14 11.34 1.07
N THR A 16 -2.26 11.02 0.41
CA THR A 16 -2.55 9.65 -0.06
C THR A 16 -1.53 9.16 -1.08
N VAL A 17 -1.14 10.00 -2.03
CA VAL A 17 -0.14 9.65 -3.06
C VAL A 17 1.25 9.55 -2.44
N ASN A 18 1.57 10.47 -1.53
CA ASN A 18 2.82 10.41 -0.77
C ASN A 18 2.93 9.13 0.07
N LEU A 19 1.83 8.66 0.67
CA LEU A 19 1.82 7.39 1.38
C LEU A 19 2.02 6.21 0.42
N ALA A 20 1.29 6.17 -0.70
CA ALA A 20 1.46 5.11 -1.70
C ALA A 20 2.91 5.01 -2.21
N ALA A 21 3.55 6.16 -2.50
CA ALA A 21 4.94 6.20 -2.93
C ALA A 21 5.90 5.62 -1.87
N LYS A 22 5.64 5.86 -0.59
CA LYS A 22 6.48 5.33 0.50
C LYS A 22 6.24 3.85 0.78
N LEU A 23 5.02 3.35 0.57
CA LEU A 23 4.71 1.93 0.69
C LEU A 23 5.47 1.10 -0.34
N GLN A 24 5.68 1.62 -1.56
CA GLN A 24 6.42 0.90 -2.60
C GLN A 24 7.83 0.51 -2.15
N ALA A 25 8.51 1.37 -1.38
CA ALA A 25 9.84 1.08 -0.86
C ALA A 25 9.88 -0.09 0.15
N LEU A 26 8.72 -0.57 0.62
CA LEU A 26 8.62 -1.73 1.52
C LEU A 26 8.33 -3.04 0.79
N ALA A 27 8.04 -2.97 -0.51
CA ALA A 27 7.75 -4.12 -1.35
C ALA A 27 8.94 -4.41 -2.27
N GLU A 28 9.35 -5.69 -2.29
CA GLU A 28 10.32 -6.22 -3.25
C GLU A 28 9.60 -6.86 -4.45
N ASP A 29 10.36 -7.51 -5.34
CA ASP A 29 9.81 -8.26 -6.47
C ASP A 29 8.73 -9.27 -6.02
N GLY A 30 7.62 -9.30 -6.75
CA GLY A 30 6.48 -10.18 -6.43
C GLY A 30 5.69 -9.80 -5.17
N GLN A 31 6.00 -8.67 -4.51
CA GLN A 31 5.32 -8.25 -3.28
C GLN A 31 4.41 -7.04 -3.49
N ILE A 32 3.34 -6.98 -2.69
CA ILE A 32 2.42 -5.84 -2.64
C ILE A 32 2.36 -5.32 -1.21
N ALA A 33 2.81 -4.08 -0.99
CA ALA A 33 2.65 -3.39 0.29
C ALA A 33 1.39 -2.51 0.28
N MET A 34 0.55 -2.65 1.31
CA MET A 34 -0.68 -1.88 1.46
C MET A 34 -0.79 -1.31 2.88
N SER A 35 -1.34 -0.09 3.00
CA SER A 35 -1.63 0.48 4.32
C SER A 35 -2.70 -0.32 5.04
N GLY A 36 -2.72 -0.27 6.38
CA GLY A 36 -3.76 -0.90 7.20
C GLY A 36 -5.18 -0.42 6.85
N ARG A 37 -5.33 0.83 6.37
CA ARG A 37 -6.61 1.34 5.86
C ARG A 37 -7.10 0.56 4.63
N ILE A 38 -6.19 0.21 3.72
CA ILE A 38 -6.52 -0.56 2.51
C ILE A 38 -6.82 -2.00 2.88
N TYR A 39 -6.02 -2.60 3.76
CA TYR A 39 -6.29 -3.94 4.27
C TYR A 39 -7.67 -4.07 4.94
N GLN A 40 -8.11 -3.03 5.67
CA GLN A 40 -9.43 -2.95 6.30
C GLN A 40 -10.55 -2.49 5.35
N ALA A 41 -10.25 -2.17 4.09
CA ALA A 41 -11.28 -1.73 3.16
C ALA A 41 -12.21 -2.91 2.82
N PRO A 42 -13.52 -2.65 2.60
CA PRO A 42 -14.49 -3.72 2.33
C PRO A 42 -14.05 -4.63 1.18
N GLY A 43 -14.04 -5.94 1.43
CA GLY A 43 -13.72 -6.97 0.42
C GLY A 43 -12.22 -7.27 0.26
N VAL A 44 -11.31 -6.43 0.78
CA VAL A 44 -9.86 -6.65 0.59
C VAL A 44 -9.38 -7.85 1.40
N ARG A 45 -9.77 -7.93 2.66
CA ARG A 45 -9.38 -9.06 3.52
C ARG A 45 -9.99 -10.37 3.04
N GLU A 46 -11.26 -10.36 2.66
CA GLU A 46 -11.94 -11.54 2.13
C GLU A 46 -11.29 -12.04 0.83
N TYR A 47 -10.86 -11.11 -0.03
CA TYR A 47 -10.11 -11.46 -1.24
C TYR A 47 -8.74 -12.08 -0.91
N LEU A 48 -7.96 -11.46 -0.03
CA LEU A 48 -6.66 -11.97 0.38
C LEU A 48 -6.75 -13.35 1.03
N GLU A 49 -7.76 -13.57 1.88
CA GLU A 49 -8.04 -14.87 2.48
C GLU A 49 -8.40 -15.93 1.41
N ALA A 50 -9.22 -15.58 0.42
CA ALA A 50 -9.59 -16.48 -0.67
C ALA A 50 -8.40 -16.86 -1.57
N GLU A 51 -7.44 -15.95 -1.76
CA GLU A 51 -6.19 -16.20 -2.49
C GLU A 51 -5.14 -16.96 -1.64
N GLY A 52 -5.43 -17.25 -0.36
CA GLY A 52 -4.46 -17.88 0.54
C GLY A 52 -3.23 -17.01 0.81
N ALA A 53 -3.41 -15.69 0.82
CA ALA A 53 -2.33 -14.71 0.91
C ALA A 53 -1.47 -14.88 2.17
N VAL A 54 -0.16 -14.91 1.99
CA VAL A 54 0.81 -14.83 3.10
C VAL A 54 1.15 -13.37 3.34
N LEU A 55 0.72 -12.85 4.50
CA LEU A 55 0.90 -11.45 4.87
C LEU A 55 2.01 -11.30 5.93
N THR A 56 2.90 -10.35 5.72
CA THR A 56 3.81 -9.82 6.74
C THR A 56 3.27 -8.50 7.26
N GLU A 57 3.09 -8.38 8.57
CA GLU A 57 2.74 -7.11 9.22
C GLU A 57 3.99 -6.29 9.50
N LEU A 58 3.95 -5.01 9.15
CA LEU A 58 5.05 -4.06 9.27
C LEU A 58 4.51 -2.71 9.77
N GLU A 59 5.41 -1.85 10.24
CA GLU A 59 5.11 -0.45 10.51
C GLU A 59 6.01 0.47 9.67
N LEU A 60 5.40 1.48 9.05
CA LEU A 60 6.10 2.54 8.35
C LEU A 60 6.22 3.76 9.26
N GLU A 61 7.41 3.96 9.79
CA GLU A 61 7.81 5.21 10.44
C GLU A 61 8.40 6.17 9.40
N HIS A 62 7.89 7.41 9.36
CA HIS A 62 8.44 8.44 8.49
C HIS A 62 8.11 9.82 9.04
N PRO A 63 9.04 10.82 8.98
CA PRO A 63 8.78 12.20 9.41
C PRO A 63 7.61 12.91 8.71
N ALA A 64 7.04 12.30 7.66
CA ALA A 64 5.92 12.84 6.91
C ALA A 64 4.56 12.45 7.53
N PHE A 65 4.57 11.56 8.51
CA PHE A 65 3.39 11.06 9.19
C PHE A 65 3.49 11.35 10.68
N ALA A 66 2.39 11.78 11.29
CA ALA A 66 2.35 12.11 12.72
C ALA A 66 2.42 10.86 13.62
N LYS A 67 2.10 9.69 13.08
CA LYS A 67 2.12 8.39 13.76
C LYS A 67 2.65 7.33 12.78
N PRO A 68 3.25 6.24 13.28
CA PRO A 68 3.55 5.08 12.44
C PRO A 68 2.31 4.61 11.69
N VAL A 69 2.49 4.19 10.45
CA VAL A 69 1.41 3.66 9.61
C VAL A 69 1.53 2.14 9.59
N ALA A 70 0.48 1.44 10.01
CA ALA A 70 0.42 -0.02 9.85
C ALA A 70 0.45 -0.39 8.36
N VAL A 71 1.24 -1.41 8.02
CA VAL A 71 1.43 -1.91 6.66
C VAL A 71 1.28 -3.42 6.66
N TYR A 72 0.54 -3.92 5.67
CA TYR A 72 0.48 -5.34 5.34
C TYR A 72 1.20 -5.54 4.02
N ARG A 73 2.15 -6.48 4.00
CA ARG A 73 2.87 -6.85 2.77
C ARG A 73 2.51 -8.26 2.38
N TRP A 74 1.94 -8.41 1.19
CA TRP A 74 1.58 -9.68 0.61
C TRP A 74 2.69 -10.16 -0.33
N ASP A 75 3.15 -11.39 -0.11
CA ASP A 75 3.97 -12.11 -1.09
C ASP A 75 3.07 -12.87 -2.07
N VAL A 76 3.02 -12.41 -3.32
CA VAL A 76 2.10 -12.95 -4.34
C VAL A 76 2.62 -14.26 -4.92
N ASN A 77 3.94 -14.48 -4.89
CA ASN A 77 4.60 -15.70 -5.36
C ASN A 77 5.60 -16.17 -4.29
N PRO A 78 5.12 -16.66 -3.14
CA PRO A 78 6.02 -17.13 -2.10
C PRO A 78 6.91 -18.26 -2.64
N PRO A 79 8.21 -18.29 -2.31
CA PRO A 79 9.06 -19.41 -2.69
C PRO A 79 8.46 -20.70 -2.11
N GLY A 80 8.23 -21.69 -3.00
CA GLY A 80 7.62 -22.98 -2.67
C GLY A 80 8.48 -23.88 -1.81
#